data_AF-A0A5M4D5E7-F1
#
_entry.id   AF-A0A5M4D5E7-F1
#
_cell.length_a   1.000
_cell.length_b   1.000
_cell.length_c   1.000
_cell.angle_alpha   90.00
_cell.angle_beta   90.00
_cell.angle_gamma   90.00
#
_symmetry.space_group_name_H-M   'P 1'
#
loop_
_entity.id
_entity.type
_entity.pdbx_description
1 polymer ?
#
loop_
_entity_poly.entity_id
_entity_poly.type
_entity_poly.pdbx_seq_one_letter_code
_entity_poly.pdbx_strand_id
1 'polypeptide(L)'
;MQAILLAIAAGLCWGVGEVATRSALHSKEVGPFAAIAIRSSVALPLIWAAWLVARRISPGEQQGFAAISTGNWLKLILGSGLVAGAAAMIFFYAALSQGEISKIKPIAFALAPATGVLLGWLVLHEPMTGRKLAGVALILVGVVTLTK
;
A
#
# COMPACT_ATOMS: atom_id res chain seq x y z
N MET A 1 -6.89 3.39 19.35
CA MET A 1 -6.87 1.91 19.42
C MET A 1 -7.46 1.26 18.16
N GLN A 2 -8.65 1.67 17.69
CA GLN A 2 -9.28 1.12 16.48
C GLN A 2 -8.41 1.23 15.21
N ALA A 3 -7.78 2.39 14.96
CA ALA A 3 -6.90 2.56 13.79
C ALA A 3 -5.70 1.59 13.76
N ILE A 4 -5.14 1.27 14.94
CA ILE A 4 -4.03 0.31 15.05
C ILE A 4 -4.52 -1.10 14.71
N LEU A 5 -5.69 -1.49 15.20
CA LEU A 5 -6.29 -2.79 14.89
C LEU A 5 -6.57 -2.94 13.39
N LEU A 6 -7.09 -1.90 12.73
CA LEU A 6 -7.30 -1.90 11.28
C LEU A 6 -5.98 -2.00 10.50
N ALA A 7 -4.94 -1.31 10.95
CA ALA A 7 -3.61 -1.40 10.34
C ALA A 7 -2.99 -2.80 10.50
N ILE A 8 -3.15 -3.44 11.67
CA ILE A 8 -2.72 -4.83 11.90
C ILE A 8 -3.48 -5.77 10.96
N ALA A 9 -4.81 -5.65 10.87
CA ALA A 9 -5.62 -6.45 9.98
C ALA A 9 -5.19 -6.29 8.51
N ALA A 10 -4.93 -5.05 8.06
CA ALA A 10 -4.41 -4.79 6.73
C ALA A 10 -3.06 -5.48 6.50
N GLY A 11 -2.14 -5.38 7.47
CA GLY A 11 -0.84 -6.05 7.42
C GLY A 11 -0.96 -7.58 7.30
N LEU A 12 -1.89 -8.19 8.04
CA LEU A 12 -2.17 -9.63 7.97
C LEU A 12 -2.76 -10.03 6.61
N CYS A 13 -3.72 -9.27 6.08
CA CYS A 13 -4.30 -9.51 4.75
C CYS A 13 -3.24 -9.45 3.65
N TRP A 14 -2.37 -8.44 3.67
CA TRP A 14 -1.22 -8.37 2.77
C TRP A 14 -0.21 -9.49 3.04
N GLY A 15 -0.02 -9.92 4.29
CA GLY A 15 0.77 -11.10 4.66
C GLY A 15 0.33 -12.34 3.90
N VAL A 16 -0.92 -12.73 4.11
CA VAL A 16 -1.53 -13.96 3.57
C VAL A 16 -1.69 -13.88 2.04
N GLY A 17 -2.23 -12.78 1.51
CA GLY A 17 -2.51 -12.64 0.08
C GLY A 17 -1.26 -12.66 -0.80
N GLU A 18 -0.14 -12.14 -0.30
CA GLU A 18 1.12 -12.15 -1.07
C GLU A 18 1.76 -13.54 -1.17
N VAL A 19 1.51 -14.44 -0.20
CA VAL A 19 1.97 -15.84 -0.31
C VAL A 19 1.27 -16.54 -1.47
N ALA A 20 -0.05 -16.32 -1.63
CA ALA A 20 -0.80 -16.87 -2.75
C ALA A 20 -0.31 -16.29 -4.10
N THR A 21 -0.11 -14.97 -4.17
CA THR A 21 0.44 -14.29 -5.35
C THR A 21 1.81 -14.86 -5.72
N ARG A 22 2.69 -14.99 -4.72
CA ARG A 22 4.03 -15.53 -4.90
C ARG A 22 4.02 -16.95 -5.45
N SER A 23 3.16 -17.81 -4.91
CA SER A 23 2.97 -19.19 -5.38
C SER A 23 2.58 -19.22 -6.85
N ALA A 24 1.59 -18.43 -7.25
CA ALA A 24 1.13 -18.34 -8.65
C ALA A 24 2.23 -17.82 -9.60
N LEU A 25 3.05 -16.86 -9.18
CA LEU A 25 4.17 -16.38 -10.00
C LEU A 25 5.27 -17.44 -10.19
N HIS A 26 5.43 -18.37 -9.23
CA HIS A 26 6.45 -19.43 -9.32
C HIS A 26 5.98 -20.63 -10.17
N SER A 27 4.67 -20.83 -10.35
CA SER A 27 4.17 -21.84 -11.30
C SER A 27 4.51 -21.52 -12.75
N LYS A 28 4.88 -20.26 -13.04
CA LYS A 28 5.17 -19.71 -14.40
C LYS A 28 3.99 -19.74 -15.36
N GLU A 29 2.79 -20.08 -14.89
CA GLU A 29 1.56 -20.05 -15.69
C GLU A 29 1.04 -18.62 -15.89
N VAL A 30 1.37 -17.72 -14.96
CA VAL A 30 0.91 -16.33 -14.96
C VAL A 30 2.11 -15.39 -14.75
N GLY A 31 2.27 -14.41 -15.65
CA GLY A 31 3.31 -13.38 -15.52
C GLY A 31 2.98 -12.33 -14.44
N PRO A 32 3.97 -11.55 -13.97
CA PRO A 32 3.79 -10.55 -12.91
C PRO A 32 2.71 -9.51 -13.20
N PHE A 33 2.66 -9.01 -14.45
CA PHE A 33 1.68 -8.02 -14.86
C PHE A 33 0.26 -8.58 -14.97
N ALA A 34 0.13 -9.83 -15.43
CA ALA A 34 -1.16 -10.51 -15.46
C ALA A 34 -1.68 -10.78 -14.04
N ALA A 35 -0.81 -11.20 -13.12
CA ALA A 35 -1.16 -11.45 -11.72
C ALA A 35 -1.69 -10.18 -11.03
N ILE A 36 -1.01 -9.03 -11.19
CA ILE A 36 -1.52 -7.78 -10.61
C ILE A 36 -2.79 -7.29 -11.31
N ALA A 37 -2.91 -7.46 -12.63
CA ALA A 37 -4.13 -7.11 -13.34
C ALA A 37 -5.33 -7.90 -12.80
N ILE A 38 -5.20 -9.23 -12.68
CA ILE A 38 -6.25 -10.10 -12.12
C ILE A 38 -6.60 -9.69 -10.69
N ARG A 39 -5.59 -9.47 -9.83
CA ARG A 39 -5.81 -9.01 -8.45
C ARG A 39 -6.60 -7.70 -8.41
N SER A 40 -6.20 -6.72 -9.23
CA SER A 40 -6.85 -5.41 -9.29
C SER A 40 -8.28 -5.51 -9.82
N SER A 41 -8.53 -6.36 -10.82
CA SER A 41 -9.87 -6.65 -11.35
C SER A 41 -10.80 -7.24 -10.31
N VAL A 42 -10.30 -8.08 -9.40
CA VAL A 42 -11.09 -8.63 -8.27
C VAL A 42 -11.28 -7.59 -7.17
N ALA A 43 -10.23 -6.83 -6.83
CA ALA A 43 -10.26 -5.88 -5.73
C ALA A 43 -11.16 -4.67 -6.01
N LEU A 44 -11.15 -4.14 -7.23
CA LEU A 44 -11.88 -2.93 -7.61
C LEU A 44 -13.40 -3.00 -7.31
N PRO A 45 -14.17 -4.01 -7.76
CA PRO A 45 -15.60 -4.08 -7.47
C PRO A 45 -15.88 -4.24 -5.97
N LEU A 46 -15.02 -4.96 -5.23
CA LEU A 46 -15.17 -5.14 -3.78
C LEU A 46 -14.94 -3.82 -3.03
N ILE A 47 -13.96 -3.01 -3.45
CA ILE A 47 -13.71 -1.68 -2.88
C ILE A 47 -14.90 -0.75 -3.14
N TRP A 48 -15.45 -0.75 -4.36
CA TRP A 48 -16.65 0.02 -4.68
C TRP A 48 -17.87 -0.44 -3.89
N ALA A 49 -18.07 -1.75 -3.71
CA ALA A 49 -19.14 -2.29 -2.88
C ALA A 49 -18.99 -1.84 -1.42
N ALA A 50 -17.77 -1.88 -0.87
CA ALA A 50 -17.48 -1.38 0.47
C ALA A 50 -17.80 0.12 0.61
N TRP A 51 -17.43 0.93 -0.37
CA TRP A 51 -17.79 2.36 -0.39
C TRP A 51 -19.32 2.57 -0.46
N LEU A 52 -20.04 1.82 -1.29
CA LEU A 52 -21.50 1.92 -1.39
C LEU A 52 -22.20 1.60 -0.07
N VAL A 53 -21.68 0.63 0.69
CA VAL A 53 -22.16 0.32 2.04
C VAL A 53 -21.79 1.44 3.01
N ALA A 54 -20.52 1.86 3.01
CA ALA A 54 -20.01 2.89 3.91
C ALA A 54 -20.76 4.23 3.75
N ARG A 55 -21.08 4.62 2.52
CA ARG A 55 -21.88 5.82 2.20
C ARG A 55 -23.26 5.82 2.87
N ARG A 56 -23.86 4.65 3.15
CA ARG A 56 -25.17 4.56 3.80
C ARG A 56 -25.11 4.71 5.32
N ILE A 57 -23.97 4.38 5.92
CA ILE A 57 -23.83 4.27 7.39
C ILE A 57 -22.87 5.29 8.00
N SER A 58 -21.98 5.89 7.20
CA SER A 58 -20.95 6.82 7.67
C SER A 58 -21.24 8.23 7.15
N PRO A 59 -21.49 9.22 8.04
CA PRO A 59 -21.74 10.61 7.63
C PRO A 59 -20.62 11.21 6.78
N GLY A 60 -19.36 10.79 7.00
CA GLY A 60 -18.20 11.28 6.25
C GLY A 60 -18.13 10.81 4.79
N GLU A 61 -18.84 9.74 4.43
CA GLU A 61 -18.84 9.13 3.09
C GLU A 61 -20.03 9.58 2.23
N GLN A 62 -20.91 10.44 2.77
CA GLN A 62 -22.13 10.87 2.09
C GLN A 62 -21.91 12.00 1.07
N GLN A 63 -20.78 12.71 1.16
CA GLN A 63 -20.44 13.75 0.20
C GLN A 63 -20.28 13.17 -1.20
N GLY A 64 -20.96 13.78 -2.17
CA GLY A 64 -20.86 13.40 -3.57
C GLY A 64 -19.53 13.84 -4.18
N PHE A 65 -19.08 13.13 -5.22
CA PHE A 65 -17.83 13.42 -5.93
C PHE A 65 -17.73 14.83 -6.52
N ALA A 66 -18.88 15.49 -6.80
CA ALA A 66 -18.92 16.87 -7.27
C ALA A 66 -18.42 17.89 -6.23
N ALA A 67 -18.43 17.54 -4.93
CA ALA A 67 -17.92 18.39 -3.87
C ALA A 67 -16.38 18.33 -3.73
N ILE A 68 -15.72 17.41 -4.44
CA ILE A 68 -14.27 17.24 -4.39
C ILE A 68 -13.61 18.35 -5.23
N SER A 69 -12.72 19.12 -4.61
CA SER A 69 -11.94 20.15 -5.30
C SER A 69 -11.00 19.55 -6.35
N THR A 70 -10.68 20.31 -7.40
CA THR A 70 -9.75 19.89 -8.45
C THR A 70 -8.39 19.46 -7.90
N GLY A 71 -7.87 20.17 -6.89
CA GLY A 71 -6.62 19.81 -6.23
C GLY A 71 -6.68 18.44 -5.54
N ASN A 72 -7.81 18.09 -4.93
CA ASN A 72 -8.00 16.78 -4.31
C ASN A 72 -8.19 15.68 -5.35
N TRP A 73 -8.89 15.97 -6.46
CA TRP A 73 -8.95 15.06 -7.61
C TRP A 73 -7.57 14.72 -8.15
N LEU A 74 -6.69 15.71 -8.33
CA LEU A 74 -5.32 15.47 -8.80
C LEU A 74 -4.51 14.62 -7.81
N LYS A 75 -4.63 14.88 -6.50
CA LYS A 75 -3.99 14.04 -5.47
C LYS A 75 -4.47 12.60 -5.52
N LEU A 76 -5.78 12.39 -5.70
CA LEU A 76 -6.37 11.05 -5.78
C LEU A 76 -5.97 10.33 -7.08
N ILE A 77 -6.04 10.99 -8.23
CA ILE A 77 -5.75 10.35 -9.51
C ILE A 77 -4.24 10.13 -9.70
N LEU A 78 -3.43 11.18 -9.50
CA LEU A 78 -1.99 11.10 -9.78
C LEU A 78 -1.22 10.47 -8.62
N GLY A 79 -1.44 10.94 -7.40
CA GLY A 79 -0.72 10.43 -6.23
C GLY A 79 -1.19 9.02 -5.85
N SER A 80 -2.48 8.89 -5.55
CA SER A 80 -3.02 7.61 -5.08
C SER A 80 -3.19 6.60 -6.22
N GLY A 81 -3.88 6.96 -7.30
CA GLY A 81 -4.19 6.04 -8.40
C GLY A 81 -2.95 5.66 -9.22
N LEU A 82 -2.26 6.64 -9.79
CA LEU A 82 -1.15 6.38 -10.70
C LEU A 82 0.13 5.95 -9.98
N VAL A 83 0.59 6.71 -8.98
CA VAL A 83 1.87 6.42 -8.30
C VAL A 83 1.72 5.24 -7.33
N ALA A 84 0.82 5.33 -6.34
CA ALA A 84 0.68 4.28 -5.33
C ALA A 84 -0.09 3.05 -5.84
N GLY A 85 -1.14 3.26 -6.64
CA GLY A 85 -2.05 2.20 -7.11
C GLY A 85 -1.56 1.43 -8.33
N ALA A 86 -0.88 2.08 -9.27
CA ALA A 86 -0.39 1.44 -10.48
C ALA A 86 1.13 1.23 -10.44
N ALA A 87 1.92 2.31 -10.43
CA ALA A 87 3.38 2.22 -10.56
C ALA A 87 4.01 1.38 -9.44
N ALA A 88 3.67 1.65 -8.17
CA ALA A 88 4.21 0.89 -7.05
C ALA A 88 3.87 -0.61 -7.14
N MET A 89 2.64 -0.96 -7.54
CA MET A 89 2.22 -2.36 -7.68
C MET A 89 2.93 -3.04 -8.86
N ILE A 90 3.11 -2.35 -9.99
CA ILE A 90 3.85 -2.84 -11.16
C ILE A 90 5.29 -3.16 -10.76
N PHE A 91 6.01 -2.23 -10.12
CA PHE A 91 7.38 -2.45 -9.67
C PHE A 91 7.47 -3.55 -8.62
N PHE A 92 6.53 -3.59 -7.66
CA PHE A 92 6.51 -4.61 -6.62
C PHE A 92 6.32 -6.02 -7.19
N TYR A 93 5.36 -6.21 -8.12
CA TYR A 93 5.11 -7.52 -8.73
C TYR A 93 6.24 -7.95 -9.66
N ALA A 94 6.84 -7.02 -10.40
CA ALA A 94 8.02 -7.29 -11.21
C ALA A 94 9.22 -7.72 -10.35
N ALA A 95 9.41 -7.12 -9.17
CA ALA A 95 10.45 -7.54 -8.22
C ALA A 95 10.12 -8.90 -7.56
N LEU A 96 8.85 -9.12 -7.21
CA LEU A 96 8.39 -10.35 -6.57
C LEU A 96 8.54 -11.59 -7.46
N SER A 97 8.45 -11.43 -8.78
CA SER A 97 8.71 -12.52 -9.73
C SER A 97 10.19 -12.88 -9.87
N GLN A 98 11.11 -12.07 -9.33
CA GLN A 98 12.56 -12.24 -9.52
C GLN A 98 13.34 -12.59 -8.23
N GLY A 99 12.86 -12.19 -7.04
CA GLY A 99 13.57 -12.42 -5.77
C GLY A 99 12.64 -12.96 -4.70
N GLU A 100 13.14 -13.45 -3.56
CA GLU A 100 12.36 -14.06 -2.46
C GLU A 100 11.37 -13.10 -1.77
N ILE A 101 10.19 -13.59 -1.38
CA ILE A 101 9.16 -12.77 -0.73
C ILE A 101 9.65 -12.23 0.61
N SER A 102 10.44 -13.02 1.33
CA SER A 102 11.11 -12.66 2.59
C SER A 102 12.12 -11.52 2.45
N LYS A 103 12.59 -11.19 1.24
CA LYS A 103 13.53 -10.09 0.99
C LYS A 103 12.85 -8.90 0.33
N ILE A 104 12.14 -9.14 -0.77
CA ILE A 104 11.52 -8.08 -1.59
C ILE A 104 10.46 -7.31 -0.79
N LYS A 105 9.62 -8.02 -0.03
CA LYS A 105 8.53 -7.40 0.71
C LYS A 105 9.02 -6.50 1.85
N PRO A 106 9.93 -6.94 2.74
CA PRO A 106 10.50 -6.05 3.75
C PRO A 106 11.17 -4.81 3.15
N ILE A 107 11.93 -4.93 2.06
CA ILE A 107 12.57 -3.77 1.40
C ILE A 107 11.52 -2.74 0.96
N ALA A 108 10.50 -3.17 0.19
CA ALA A 108 9.46 -2.27 -0.30
C ALA A 108 8.64 -1.66 0.86
N PHE A 109 8.30 -2.47 1.86
CA PHE A 109 7.44 -2.07 2.98
C PHE A 109 8.17 -1.34 4.10
N ALA A 110 9.50 -1.28 4.11
CA ALA A 110 10.29 -0.42 5.00
C ALA A 110 10.60 0.94 4.38
N LEU A 111 10.77 1.01 3.06
CA LEU A 111 10.93 2.29 2.37
C LEU A 111 9.65 3.12 2.42
N ALA A 112 8.48 2.49 2.30
CA ALA A 112 7.18 3.18 2.36
C ALA A 112 6.95 4.00 3.66
N PRO A 113 7.14 3.46 4.89
CA PRO A 113 7.02 4.26 6.11
C PRO A 113 8.15 5.29 6.24
N ALA A 114 9.37 5.00 5.77
CA ALA A 114 10.46 5.98 5.78
C ALA A 114 10.15 7.20 4.90
N THR A 115 9.68 6.97 3.67
CA THR A 115 9.24 8.04 2.76
C THR A 115 7.98 8.73 3.28
N GLY A 116 7.05 7.98 3.88
CA GLY A 116 5.83 8.53 4.50
C GLY A 116 6.14 9.49 5.64
N VAL A 117 7.07 9.16 6.54
CA VAL A 117 7.52 10.05 7.62
C VAL A 117 8.21 11.30 7.06
N LEU A 118 9.07 11.13 6.05
CA LEU A 118 9.79 12.24 5.42
C LEU A 118 8.83 13.21 4.71
N LEU A 119 7.93 12.68 3.87
CA LEU A 119 6.94 13.48 3.14
C LEU A 119 5.87 14.06 4.07
N GLY A 120 5.51 13.34 5.13
CA GLY A 120 4.63 13.87 6.17
C GLY A 120 5.24 15.12 6.83
N TRP A 121 6.54 15.11 7.08
CA TRP A 121 7.25 16.30 7.59
C TRP A 121 7.37 17.41 6.54
N LEU A 122 7.82 17.09 5.31
CA LEU A 122 8.10 18.11 4.29
C LEU A 122 6.86 18.70 3.62
N VAL A 123 5.83 17.90 3.38
CA VAL A 123 4.65 18.27 2.59
C VAL A 123 3.45 18.52 3.49
N LEU A 124 3.24 17.67 4.50
CA LEU A 124 2.11 17.77 5.42
C LEU A 124 2.45 18.58 6.69
N HIS A 125 3.70 19.03 6.82
CA HIS A 125 4.19 19.83 7.95
C HIS A 125 4.00 19.14 9.31
N GLU A 126 4.01 17.81 9.35
CA GLU A 126 3.94 17.05 10.59
C GLU A 126 5.22 17.22 11.42
N PRO A 127 5.15 17.20 12.76
CA PRO A 127 6.35 17.30 13.59
C PRO A 127 7.27 16.09 13.38
N MET A 128 8.53 16.37 13.06
CA MET A 128 9.61 15.39 13.02
C MET A 128 10.24 15.27 14.42
N THR A 129 9.87 14.23 15.16
CA THR A 129 10.41 13.98 16.49
C THR A 129 11.57 13.00 16.44
N GLY A 130 12.48 13.06 17.42
CA GLY A 130 13.56 12.07 17.56
C GLY A 130 13.04 10.62 17.66
N ARG A 131 11.83 10.43 18.20
CA ARG A 131 11.16 9.11 18.24
C ARG A 131 10.78 8.61 16.84
N LYS A 132 10.25 9.47 15.96
CA LYS A 132 9.95 9.09 14.56
C LYS A 132 11.23 8.70 13.83
N LEU A 133 12.30 9.48 13.98
CA LEU A 133 13.61 9.19 13.36
C LEU A 133 14.19 7.86 13.85
N ALA A 134 14.22 7.63 15.17
CA ALA A 134 14.69 6.38 15.74
C ALA A 134 13.85 5.17 15.26
N GLY A 135 12.52 5.32 15.18
CA GLY A 135 11.63 4.28 14.67
C GLY A 135 11.93 3.92 13.21
N VAL A 136 12.10 4.92 12.33
CA VAL A 136 12.47 4.69 10.93
C VAL A 136 13.83 4.00 10.83
N ALA A 137 14.83 4.45 11.60
CA ALA A 137 16.15 3.84 11.62
C ALA A 137 16.08 2.35 12.04
N LEU A 138 15.30 2.03 13.07
CA LEU A 138 15.11 0.65 13.53
C LEU A 138 14.42 -0.23 12.47
N ILE A 139 13.42 0.29 11.75
CA ILE A 139 12.78 -0.42 10.64
C ILE A 139 13.80 -0.74 9.54
N LEU A 140 14.61 0.25 9.14
CA LEU A 140 15.61 0.08 8.09
C LEU A 140 16.70 -0.92 8.51
N VAL A 141 17.21 -0.84 9.74
CA VAL A 141 18.18 -1.79 10.29
C VAL A 141 17.59 -3.21 10.33
N GLY A 142 16.34 -3.36 10.78
CA GLY A 142 15.66 -4.65 10.79
C GLY A 142 15.55 -5.27 9.40
N VAL A 143 15.20 -4.45 8.40
CA VAL A 143 15.13 -4.93 7.01
C VAL A 143 16.49 -5.30 6.44
N VAL A 144 17.52 -4.47 6.63
CA VAL A 144 18.89 -4.82 6.21
C VAL A 144 19.32 -6.16 6.82
N THR A 145 18.97 -6.41 8.08
CA THR A 145 19.28 -7.67 8.78
C THR A 145 18.52 -8.86 8.21
N LEU A 146 17.24 -8.70 7.85
CA LEU A 146 16.44 -9.76 7.21
C LEU A 146 16.89 -10.08 5.78
N THR A 147 17.51 -9.13 5.09
CA THR A 147 17.84 -9.25 3.67
C THR A 147 19.26 -9.77 3.40
N LYS A 148 20.12 -9.79 4.42
CA LYS A 148 21.46 -10.39 4.37
C LYS A 148 21.38 -11.91 4.50
#